data_AF-A0A2D4YW27-F1
#
_entry.id   AF-A0A2D4YW27-F1
#
_cell.length_a   1.000
_cell.length_b   1.000
_cell.length_c   1.000
_cell.angle_alpha   90.00
_cell.angle_beta   90.00
_cell.angle_gamma   90.00
#
_symmetry.space_group_name_H-M   'P 1'
#
loop_
_entity.id
_entity.type
_entity.pdbx_description
1 polymer ?
#
loop_
_entity_poly.entity_id
_entity_poly.type
_entity_poly.pdbx_seq_one_letter_code
_entity_poly.pdbx_strand_id
1 'polypeptide(L)'
;MLASAPTPPPLICTLQTVETRWSSQPVEGIRQLEQQSFEVIRGPQGSVKPRAVIESRLTTLMQNFSSSGLDQSNPERTTYQWSFEAPLGNMGFNQQTETGTGDAAVSVNGRLIISNTSRFNLKQQSRLIRSGSNRTLATLNEVASGVCVEQQ
;
A
#
# COMPACT_ATOMS: atom_id res chain seq x y z
N MET A 1 -39.99 -5.16 9.94
CA MET A 1 -38.67 -4.55 10.13
C MET A 1 -37.65 -5.45 9.46
N LEU A 2 -36.96 -4.99 8.41
CA LEU A 2 -35.89 -5.76 7.77
C LEU A 2 -34.66 -5.62 8.66
N ALA A 3 -34.28 -6.69 9.35
CA ALA A 3 -33.03 -6.73 10.09
C ALA A 3 -31.87 -6.55 9.10
N SER A 4 -31.07 -5.50 9.29
CA SER A 4 -29.83 -5.32 8.55
C SER A 4 -28.95 -6.55 8.79
N ALA A 5 -28.46 -7.17 7.70
CA ALA A 5 -27.54 -8.29 7.81
C ALA A 5 -26.31 -7.88 8.66
N PRO A 6 -25.79 -8.75 9.53
CA PRO A 6 -24.64 -8.43 10.36
C PRO A 6 -23.43 -8.08 9.49
N THR A 7 -22.75 -6.99 9.84
CA THR A 7 -21.51 -6.57 9.16
C THR A 7 -20.46 -7.67 9.33
N PRO A 8 -19.84 -8.16 8.24
CA PRO A 8 -18.82 -9.20 8.34
C PRO A 8 -17.61 -8.69 9.15
N PRO A 9 -17.01 -9.53 10.02
CA PRO A 9 -15.88 -9.09 10.84
C PRO A 9 -14.68 -8.65 9.98
N PRO A 10 -13.79 -7.78 10.46
CA PRO A 10 -12.56 -7.44 9.74
C PRO A 10 -11.66 -8.67 9.51
N LEU A 11 -10.80 -8.62 8.50
CA LEU A 11 -9.74 -9.59 8.29
C LEU A 11 -8.39 -8.99 8.69
N ILE A 12 -7.53 -9.77 9.34
CA ILE A 12 -6.12 -9.46 9.51
C ILE A 12 -5.32 -10.25 8.48
N CYS A 13 -4.72 -9.56 7.52
CA CYS A 13 -3.91 -10.14 6.49
C CYS A 13 -2.43 -9.96 6.81
N THR A 14 -1.72 -11.08 6.92
CA THR A 14 -0.30 -11.13 7.28
C THR A 14 0.52 -11.54 6.08
N LEU A 15 1.54 -10.74 5.73
CA LEU A 15 2.45 -11.04 4.63
C LEU A 15 3.30 -12.26 5.00
N GLN A 16 3.36 -13.23 4.09
CA GLN A 16 4.22 -14.42 4.20
C GLN A 16 5.42 -14.33 3.27
N THR A 17 5.23 -13.78 2.07
CA THR A 17 6.29 -13.55 1.10
C THR A 17 6.24 -12.11 0.62
N VAL A 18 7.40 -11.50 0.43
CA VAL A 18 7.56 -10.17 -0.16
C VAL A 18 8.71 -10.22 -1.17
N GLU A 19 8.43 -9.83 -2.40
CA GLU A 19 9.42 -9.58 -3.42
C GLU A 19 9.49 -8.09 -3.70
N THR A 20 10.69 -7.52 -3.63
CA THR A 20 10.92 -6.09 -3.77
C THR A 20 11.90 -5.85 -4.91
N ARG A 21 11.55 -4.96 -5.84
CA ARG A 21 12.39 -4.59 -6.98
C ARG A 21 12.43 -3.08 -7.18
N TRP A 22 13.63 -2.53 -7.14
CA TRP A 22 13.88 -1.14 -7.48
C TRP A 22 14.24 -0.99 -8.96
N SER A 23 13.74 0.07 -9.60
CA SER A 23 14.14 0.44 -10.96
C SER A 23 15.50 1.15 -11.02
N SER A 24 15.97 1.64 -9.88
CA SER A 24 17.23 2.37 -9.68
C SER A 24 17.83 2.01 -8.31
N GLN A 25 18.81 2.77 -7.82
CA GLN A 25 19.33 2.55 -6.46
C GLN A 25 18.20 2.73 -5.43
N PRO A 26 18.17 1.91 -4.36
CA PRO A 26 17.23 2.09 -3.26
C PRO A 26 17.31 3.50 -2.70
N VAL A 27 16.16 4.12 -2.46
CA VAL A 27 16.09 5.45 -1.84
C VAL A 27 15.72 5.29 -0.37
N GLU A 28 16.56 5.84 0.51
CA GLU A 28 16.28 5.86 1.94
C GLU A 28 14.96 6.59 2.24
N GLY A 29 14.16 6.03 3.16
CA GLY A 29 12.90 6.64 3.59
C GLY A 29 11.65 6.21 2.79
N ILE A 30 11.77 5.35 1.78
CA ILE A 30 10.61 4.70 1.14
C ILE A 30 10.39 3.32 1.78
N ARG A 31 9.18 3.09 2.29
CA ARG A 31 8.78 1.86 2.96
C ARG A 31 8.81 0.68 2.02
N GLN A 32 9.42 -0.41 2.48
CA GLN A 32 9.22 -1.74 1.94
C GLN A 32 8.09 -2.44 2.72
N LEU A 33 7.33 -3.32 2.07
CA LEU A 33 6.20 -4.05 2.65
C LEU A 33 6.62 -5.12 3.67
N GLU A 34 7.92 -5.41 3.82
CA GLU A 34 8.40 -6.47 4.70
C GLU A 34 7.92 -6.29 6.16
N GLN A 35 7.61 -7.42 6.81
CA GLN A 35 7.23 -7.52 8.23
C GLN A 35 5.93 -6.78 8.62
N GLN A 36 4.99 -6.64 7.69
CA GLN A 36 3.74 -5.92 7.94
C GLN A 36 2.52 -6.84 7.98
N SER A 37 1.47 -6.32 8.60
CA SER A 37 0.10 -6.81 8.46
C SER A 37 -0.84 -5.65 8.17
N PHE A 38 -1.97 -5.95 7.55
CA PHE A 38 -3.02 -4.98 7.29
C PHE A 38 -4.37 -5.55 7.69
N GLU A 39 -5.22 -4.68 8.22
CA GLU A 39 -6.62 -4.94 8.49
C GLU A 39 -7.44 -4.64 7.24
N VAL A 40 -8.38 -5.52 6.93
CA VAL A 40 -9.32 -5.37 5.82
C VAL A 40 -10.72 -5.32 6.40
N ILE A 41 -11.33 -4.14 6.30
CA ILE A 41 -12.73 -3.93 6.65
C ILE A 41 -13.56 -4.44 5.47
N ARG A 42 -14.48 -5.36 5.74
CA ARG A 42 -15.36 -5.98 4.72
C ARG A 42 -16.71 -5.25 4.65
N GLY A 43 -17.36 -5.31 3.48
CA GLY A 43 -18.68 -4.73 3.22
C GLY A 43 -18.68 -3.69 2.09
N PRO A 44 -19.81 -2.99 1.83
CA PRO A 44 -19.96 -2.06 0.71
C PRO A 44 -19.01 -0.85 0.73
N GLN A 45 -18.48 -0.51 1.90
CA GLN A 45 -17.48 0.54 2.12
C GLN A 45 -16.13 -0.07 2.58
N GLY A 46 -15.86 -1.30 2.13
CA GLY A 46 -14.70 -2.05 2.56
C GLY A 46 -13.40 -1.29 2.29
N SER A 47 -12.44 -1.41 3.21
CA SER A 47 -11.18 -0.70 3.13
C SER A 47 -10.02 -1.49 3.68
N VAL A 48 -8.80 -1.07 3.33
CA VAL A 48 -7.55 -1.69 3.79
C VAL A 48 -6.82 -0.68 4.66
N LYS A 49 -6.32 -1.11 5.81
CA LYS A 49 -5.58 -0.28 6.76
C LYS A 49 -4.31 -1.00 7.22
N PRO A 50 -3.13 -0.38 7.17
CA PRO A 50 -1.91 -0.98 7.72
C PRO A 50 -1.97 -1.03 9.26
N ARG A 51 -1.44 -2.09 9.89
CA ARG A 51 -1.47 -2.26 11.37
C ARG A 51 -0.22 -1.81 12.11
N ALA A 52 0.92 -1.67 11.44
CA ALA A 52 2.17 -1.26 12.09
C ALA A 52 3.05 -0.43 11.14
N VAL A 53 3.63 0.65 11.68
CA VAL A 53 4.69 1.45 11.08
C VAL A 53 5.72 1.76 12.16
N ILE A 54 6.99 1.41 11.94
CA ILE A 54 8.11 1.87 12.77
C ILE A 54 8.39 3.32 12.36
N GLU A 55 8.46 4.21 13.36
CA GLU A 55 8.55 5.67 13.25
C GLU A 55 9.52 6.15 12.17
N SER A 56 9.00 6.91 11.19
CA SER A 56 9.74 7.57 10.11
C SER A 56 8.77 8.42 9.29
N ARG A 57 9.24 9.21 8.31
CA ARG A 57 8.46 9.98 7.29
C ARG A 57 7.34 9.17 6.59
N LEU A 58 7.30 7.86 6.85
CA LEU A 58 6.30 6.86 6.51
C LEU A 58 4.92 7.06 7.18
N THR A 59 4.80 7.85 8.24
CA THR A 59 3.50 8.12 8.88
C THR A 59 2.52 8.81 7.92
N THR A 60 3.01 9.69 7.04
CA THR A 60 2.20 10.36 6.02
C THR A 60 1.63 9.36 5.00
N LEU A 61 2.40 8.32 4.64
CA LEU A 61 1.93 7.24 3.76
C LEU A 61 0.78 6.46 4.39
N MET A 62 0.80 6.27 5.71
CA MET A 62 -0.27 5.60 6.45
C MET A 62 -1.56 6.40 6.46
N GLN A 63 -1.48 7.72 6.70
CA GLN A 63 -2.65 8.61 6.74
C GLN A 63 -3.39 8.64 5.40
N ASN A 64 -2.66 8.52 4.29
CA ASN A 64 -3.20 8.56 2.95
C ASN A 64 -3.57 7.17 2.39
N PHE A 65 -3.31 6.07 3.12
CA PHE A 65 -3.55 4.69 2.66
C PHE A 65 -5.04 4.30 2.60
N SER A 66 -5.98 5.24 2.67
CA SER A 66 -7.39 4.90 2.49
C SER A 66 -7.63 4.28 1.11
N SER A 67 -8.29 3.12 1.07
CA SER A 67 -8.57 2.43 -0.19
C SER A 67 -9.47 3.26 -1.10
N SER A 68 -9.04 3.47 -2.34
CA SER A 68 -9.85 4.09 -3.40
C SER A 68 -10.33 3.00 -4.36
N GLY A 69 -11.40 2.29 -3.98
CA GLY A 69 -12.08 1.34 -4.85
C GLY A 69 -12.13 -0.08 -4.29
N LEU A 70 -13.34 -0.63 -4.31
CA LEU A 70 -13.68 -2.00 -3.96
C LEU A 70 -14.40 -2.62 -5.15
N ASP A 71 -13.87 -3.72 -5.68
CA ASP A 71 -14.52 -4.53 -6.71
C ASP A 71 -14.84 -5.93 -6.15
N GLN A 72 -16.14 -6.21 -6.11
CA GLN A 72 -16.75 -7.45 -5.65
C GLN A 72 -17.55 -8.14 -6.76
N SER A 73 -17.35 -7.75 -8.02
CA SER A 73 -18.05 -8.33 -9.18
C SER A 73 -17.81 -9.84 -9.34
N ASN A 74 -16.69 -10.35 -8.82
CA ASN A 74 -16.37 -11.77 -8.81
C ASN A 74 -16.57 -12.36 -7.40
N PRO A 75 -17.48 -13.34 -7.22
CA PRO A 75 -17.74 -13.94 -5.91
C PRO A 75 -16.55 -14.73 -5.33
N GLU A 76 -15.59 -15.15 -6.15
CA GLU A 76 -14.41 -15.90 -5.73
C GLU A 76 -13.27 -15.02 -5.24
N ARG A 77 -13.33 -13.70 -5.51
CA ARG A 77 -12.26 -12.76 -5.15
C ARG A 77 -12.77 -11.36 -4.86
N THR A 78 -12.28 -10.77 -3.79
CA THR A 78 -12.48 -9.35 -3.50
C THR A 78 -11.22 -8.58 -3.88
N THR A 79 -11.38 -7.51 -4.66
CA THR A 79 -10.27 -6.65 -5.08
C THR A 79 -10.37 -5.28 -4.42
N TYR A 80 -9.32 -4.89 -3.72
CA TYR A 80 -9.14 -3.54 -3.17
C TYR A 80 -8.08 -2.82 -3.97
N GLN A 81 -8.33 -1.55 -4.28
CA GLN A 81 -7.39 -0.70 -4.98
C GLN A 81 -7.17 0.59 -4.20
N TRP A 82 -5.99 1.17 -4.32
CA TRP A 82 -5.69 2.47 -3.77
C TRP A 82 -4.69 3.22 -4.65
N SER A 83 -4.84 4.52 -4.69
CA SER A 83 -3.89 5.45 -5.28
C SER A 83 -3.85 6.70 -4.43
N PHE A 84 -2.66 7.09 -3.98
CA PHE A 84 -2.49 8.33 -3.24
C PHE A 84 -1.08 8.89 -3.43
N GLU A 85 -0.95 10.19 -3.20
CA GLU A 85 0.32 10.88 -3.15
C GLU A 85 0.59 11.33 -1.71
N ALA A 86 1.82 11.18 -1.25
CA ALA A 86 2.21 11.62 0.09
C ALA A 86 3.49 12.47 0.00
N PRO A 87 3.51 13.70 0.56
CA PRO A 87 4.73 14.48 0.61
C PRO A 87 5.74 13.80 1.54
N LEU A 88 6.98 13.68 1.06
CA LEU A 88 8.13 13.21 1.84
C LEU A 88 8.96 14.38 2.39
N GLY A 89 8.66 15.61 1.96
CA GLY A 89 9.40 16.82 2.30
C GLY A 89 10.75 16.90 1.61
N ASN A 90 11.61 17.78 2.10
CA ASN A 90 12.92 18.00 1.52
C ASN A 90 13.81 16.75 1.69
N MET A 91 14.31 16.21 0.58
CA MET A 91 15.20 15.06 0.54
C MET A 91 16.49 15.41 -0.22
N GLY A 92 17.59 14.80 0.20
CA GLY A 92 18.82 14.79 -0.58
C GLY A 92 18.72 13.73 -1.66
N PHE A 93 18.90 14.14 -2.92
CA PHE A 93 19.02 13.22 -4.04
C PHE A 93 20.50 13.04 -4.34
N ASN A 94 20.98 11.81 -4.21
CA ASN A 94 22.30 11.42 -4.66
C ASN A 94 22.14 10.28 -5.67
N GLN A 95 21.76 10.64 -6.89
CA GLN A 95 21.69 9.69 -8.00
C GLN A 95 22.71 10.12 -9.06
N GLN A 96 23.22 9.16 -9.85
CA GLN A 96 24.26 9.37 -10.87
C GLN A 96 24.00 10.54 -11.84
N THR A 97 22.75 10.99 -11.99
CA THR A 97 22.37 12.10 -12.87
C THR A 97 22.05 13.42 -12.17
N GLU A 98 21.83 13.45 -10.85
CA GLU A 98 21.50 14.67 -10.10
C GLU A 98 21.95 14.59 -8.64
N THR A 99 22.74 15.59 -8.24
CA THR A 99 23.04 15.93 -6.85
C THR A 99 22.30 17.20 -6.48
N GLY A 100 21.46 17.15 -5.45
CA GLY A 100 20.74 18.33 -4.97
C GLY A 100 19.76 18.01 -3.86
N THR A 101 19.21 19.05 -3.25
CA THR A 101 18.13 18.96 -2.28
C THR A 101 16.86 19.56 -2.88
N GLY A 102 15.71 18.98 -2.53
CA GLY A 102 14.43 19.50 -2.97
C GLY A 102 13.28 18.71 -2.37
N ASP A 103 12.10 19.30 -2.42
CA ASP A 103 10.89 18.62 -1.98
C ASP A 103 10.59 17.43 -2.88
N ALA A 104 10.25 16.33 -2.24
CA ALA A 104 9.80 15.12 -2.89
C ALA A 104 8.43 14.70 -2.38
N ALA A 105 7.74 13.96 -3.23
CA ALA A 105 6.55 13.23 -2.90
C ALA A 105 6.68 11.79 -3.39
N VAL A 106 5.86 10.92 -2.84
CA VAL A 106 5.73 9.53 -3.29
C VAL A 106 4.31 9.29 -3.76
N SER A 107 4.19 8.83 -5.00
CA SER A 107 2.93 8.34 -5.56
C SER A 107 2.86 6.84 -5.35
N VAL A 108 1.88 6.37 -4.58
CA VAL A 108 1.67 4.96 -4.26
C VAL A 108 0.42 4.49 -4.98
N ASN A 109 0.55 3.38 -5.70
CA ASN A 109 -0.55 2.67 -6.32
C ASN A 109 -0.51 1.22 -5.85
N GLY A 110 -1.63 0.70 -5.38
CA GLY A 110 -1.69 -0.66 -4.91
C GLY A 110 -2.98 -1.37 -5.27
N ARG A 111 -2.87 -2.69 -5.36
CA ARG A 111 -3.98 -3.61 -5.59
C ARG A 111 -3.80 -4.84 -4.73
N LEU A 112 -4.79 -5.10 -3.89
CA LEU A 112 -4.91 -6.30 -3.08
C LEU A 112 -6.04 -7.15 -3.63
N ILE A 113 -5.78 -8.43 -3.84
CA ILE A 113 -6.78 -9.42 -4.25
C ILE A 113 -6.83 -10.48 -3.16
N ILE A 114 -7.99 -10.68 -2.55
CA ILE A 114 -8.23 -11.71 -1.54
C ILE A 114 -9.14 -12.77 -2.17
N SER A 115 -8.71 -14.02 -2.19
CA SER A 115 -9.54 -15.15 -2.63
C SER A 115 -10.51 -15.59 -1.53
N ASN A 116 -11.54 -16.35 -1.92
CA ASN A 116 -12.44 -17.02 -0.97
C ASN A 116 -11.74 -18.01 0.00
N THR A 117 -10.53 -18.47 -0.33
CA THR A 117 -9.68 -19.30 0.57
C THR A 117 -8.86 -18.46 1.55
N SER A 118 -9.17 -17.17 1.68
CA SER A 118 -8.45 -16.20 2.52
C SER A 118 -6.97 -16.04 2.20
N ARG A 119 -6.52 -16.46 1.01
CA ARG A 119 -5.17 -16.14 0.52
C ARG A 119 -5.24 -14.80 -0.18
N PHE A 120 -4.16 -14.02 -0.09
CA PHE A 120 -4.11 -12.75 -0.80
C PHE A 120 -2.87 -12.63 -1.68
N ASN A 121 -3.02 -11.80 -2.71
CA ASN A 121 -1.93 -11.27 -3.51
C ASN A 121 -2.01 -9.75 -3.49
N LEU A 122 -0.89 -9.11 -3.16
CA LEU A 122 -0.72 -7.67 -3.11
C LEU A 122 0.32 -7.28 -4.16
N LYS A 123 -0.03 -6.31 -5.01
CA LYS A 123 0.92 -5.62 -5.87
C LYS A 123 0.91 -4.14 -5.49
N GLN A 124 2.07 -3.60 -5.19
CA GLN A 124 2.24 -2.19 -4.86
C GLN A 124 3.37 -1.59 -5.70
N GLN A 125 3.15 -0.37 -6.16
CA GLN A 125 4.15 0.43 -6.83
C GLN A 125 4.23 1.79 -6.14
N SER A 126 5.43 2.13 -5.69
CA SER A 126 5.74 3.42 -5.08
C SER A 126 6.71 4.16 -5.99
N ARG A 127 6.30 5.30 -6.54
CA ARG A 127 7.13 6.17 -7.38
C ARG A 127 7.56 7.37 -6.59
N LEU A 128 8.86 7.57 -6.47
CA LEU A 128 9.43 8.79 -5.96
C LEU A 128 9.43 9.85 -7.04
N ILE A 129 8.81 10.99 -6.76
CA ILE A 129 8.74 12.13 -7.66
C ILE A 129 9.31 13.38 -6.98
N ARG A 130 9.91 14.27 -7.78
CA ARG A 130 10.34 15.58 -7.30
C ARG A 130 9.17 16.55 -7.39
N SER A 131 8.83 17.19 -6.27
CA SER A 131 7.73 18.16 -6.19
C SER A 131 7.93 19.30 -7.19
N GLY A 132 6.87 19.66 -7.92
CA GLY A 132 6.93 20.65 -9.00
C GLY A 132 7.47 20.13 -10.34
N SER A 133 7.72 18.82 -10.46
CA SER A 133 8.06 18.16 -11.72
C SER A 133 7.30 16.82 -11.86
N ASN A 134 7.06 16.37 -13.09
CA ASN A 134 6.54 15.02 -13.34
C ASN A 134 7.65 13.97 -13.45
N ARG A 135 8.87 14.30 -13.00
CA ARG A 135 10.03 13.40 -13.13
C ARG A 135 10.02 12.37 -12.02
N THR A 136 10.00 11.10 -12.41
CA THR A 136 10.21 9.96 -11.51
C THR A 136 11.70 9.78 -11.25
N LEU A 137 12.10 9.79 -9.98
CA LEU A 137 13.48 9.62 -9.53
C LEU A 137 13.79 8.14 -9.26
N ALA A 138 12.84 7.43 -8.68
CA ALA A 138 12.96 6.01 -8.38
C ALA A 138 11.58 5.37 -8.39
N THR A 139 11.52 4.08 -8.76
CA THR A 139 10.32 3.27 -8.64
C THR A 139 10.64 2.02 -7.83
N LEU A 140 9.81 1.78 -6.82
CA LEU A 140 9.79 0.57 -6.03
C LEU A 140 8.56 -0.25 -6.44
N ASN A 141 8.80 -1.48 -6.89
CA ASN A 141 7.74 -2.44 -7.19
C ASN A 141 7.79 -3.57 -6.17
N GLU A 142 6.63 -3.89 -5.61
CA GLU A 142 6.51 -4.89 -4.56
C GLU A 142 5.38 -5.86 -4.89
N VAL A 143 5.67 -7.13 -4.73
CA VAL A 143 4.68 -8.21 -4.82
C VAL A 143 4.72 -8.97 -3.52
N ALA A 144 3.57 -9.05 -2.84
CA ALA A 144 3.45 -9.77 -1.59
C ALA A 144 2.31 -10.78 -1.66
N SER A 145 2.46 -11.87 -0.92
CA SER A 145 1.41 -12.86 -0.74
C SER A 145 1.32 -13.29 0.71
N GLY A 146 0.16 -13.80 1.11
CA GLY A 146 -0.04 -14.29 2.46
C GLY A 146 -1.45 -14.76 2.70
N VAL A 147 -1.84 -14.72 3.98
CA VAL A 147 -3.13 -15.21 4.47
C VAL A 147 -3.84 -14.15 5.30
N CYS A 148 -5.16 -14.15 5.18
CA CYS A 148 -6.07 -13.33 5.95
C CYS A 148 -6.83 -14.20 6.94
N VAL A 149 -6.98 -13.73 8.17
CA VAL A 149 -7.76 -14.41 9.22
C VAL A 149 -8.81 -13.45 9.75
N GLU A 150 -10.00 -13.96 10.08
CA GLU A 150 -11.03 -13.13 10.71
C GLU A 150 -10.54 -12.66 12.08
N GLN A 151 -10.73 -11.37 12.37
CA GLN A 151 -10.49 -10.82 13.68
C GLN A 151 -11.62 -11.28 14.61
N GLN A 152 -11.28 -12.16 15.56
CA GLN A 152 -12.17 -12.61 16.62
C GLN A 152 -12.37 -11.54 17.69
#